data_AF-A0A969CYB7-F1
#
_entry.id   AF-A0A969CYB7-F1
#
_cell.length_a   1.000
_cell.length_b   1.000
_cell.length_c   1.000
_cell.angle_alpha   90.00
_cell.angle_beta   90.00
_cell.angle_gamma   90.00
#
_symmetry.space_group_name_H-M   'P 1'
#
loop_
_entity.id
_entity.type
_entity.pdbx_description
1 polymer ?
#
loop_
_entity_poly.entity_id
_entity_poly.type
_entity_poly.pdbx_seq_one_letter_code
_entity_poly.pdbx_strand_id
1 'polypeptide(L)'
;MDSDPKRFQAVKVQQFGQKSPLYFIDPYIPCPESGCTSQELYDLYHPGCNVSGGCLKFAYVQQENGTFRRVFEQLFYQQPTADDVFLKVSSQLDRGYPACFEMAGFDDERRRQGLPETGQHQVFVSRYCYNGQDYVFQQMFVVPSKRY
;
A
#
# COMPACT_ATOMS: atom_id res chain seq x y z
N MET A 1 2.68 21.62 -11.62
CA MET A 1 1.68 21.46 -10.55
C MET A 1 2.45 21.10 -9.30
N ASP A 2 2.59 22.06 -8.40
CA ASP A 2 3.31 21.88 -7.14
C ASP A 2 2.43 21.06 -6.19
N SER A 3 2.68 19.76 -6.14
CA SER A 3 2.04 18.83 -5.21
C SER A 3 2.50 19.15 -3.79
N ASP A 4 1.63 19.75 -2.97
CA ASP A 4 1.90 19.99 -1.56
C ASP A 4 2.23 18.64 -0.87
N PRO A 5 3.49 18.41 -0.43
CA PRO A 5 3.91 17.15 0.16
C PRO A 5 3.21 16.84 1.48
N LYS A 6 2.43 17.76 2.05
CA LYS A 6 1.64 17.57 3.28
C LYS A 6 0.33 16.83 3.09
N ARG A 7 -0.06 16.49 1.86
CA ARG A 7 -1.36 15.83 1.57
C ARG A 7 -1.33 14.31 1.69
N PHE A 8 -0.16 13.69 1.75
CA PHE A 8 -0.03 12.25 1.77
C PHE A 8 0.16 11.73 3.20
N GLN A 9 -0.70 10.81 3.62
CA GLN A 9 -0.49 10.10 4.87
C GLN A 9 0.66 9.11 4.68
N ALA A 10 1.74 9.33 5.42
CA ALA A 10 2.88 8.42 5.46
C ALA A 10 2.83 7.60 6.75
N VAL A 11 2.74 6.28 6.63
CA VAL A 11 2.91 5.34 7.74
C VAL A 11 4.41 5.06 7.88
N LYS A 12 4.99 5.53 8.98
CA LYS A 12 6.38 5.20 9.34
C LYS A 12 6.41 3.84 10.03
N VAL A 13 7.07 2.88 9.39
CA VAL A 13 7.35 1.56 9.96
C VAL A 13 8.80 1.52 10.44
N GLN A 14 8.97 1.23 11.73
CA GLN A 14 10.29 1.04 12.32
C GLN A 14 10.23 -0.08 13.36
N GLN A 15 10.93 -1.18 13.08
CA GLN A 15 11.10 -2.28 14.03
C GLN A 15 12.27 -2.01 14.98
N PHE A 16 12.28 -2.68 16.14
CA PHE A 16 13.39 -2.57 17.09
C PHE A 16 14.70 -3.05 16.43
N GLY A 17 15.76 -2.25 16.54
CA GLY A 17 17.06 -2.53 15.90
C GLY A 17 17.17 -2.07 14.43
N GLN A 18 16.09 -1.57 13.81
CA GLN A 18 16.12 -0.99 12.48
C GLN A 18 16.67 0.45 12.51
N LYS A 19 17.79 0.67 11.81
CA LYS A 19 18.44 1.99 11.71
C LYS A 19 17.66 2.96 10.80
N SER A 20 17.32 2.51 9.60
CA SER A 20 16.62 3.34 8.60
C SER A 20 15.14 2.95 8.56
N PRO A 21 14.20 3.85 8.92
CA PRO A 21 12.78 3.55 8.85
C PRO A 21 12.30 3.36 7.41
N LEU A 22 11.24 2.56 7.27
CA LEU A 22 10.51 2.37 6.02
C LEU A 22 9.25 3.24 6.07
N TYR A 23 9.05 4.07 5.05
CA TYR A 23 7.89 4.95 4.93
C TYR A 23 6.95 4.39 3.88
N PHE A 24 5.76 3.98 4.28
CA PHE A 24 4.68 3.63 3.36
C PHE A 24 3.83 4.85 3.10
N ILE A 25 3.55 5.13 1.84
CA ILE A 25 2.70 6.25 1.42
C ILE A 25 1.46 5.65 0.77
N ASP A 26 0.33 5.95 1.39
CA ASP A 26 -0.98 5.72 0.82
C ASP A 26 -1.50 7.07 0.28
N PRO A 27 -1.66 7.21 -1.05
CA PRO A 27 -2.14 8.47 -1.60
C PRO A 27 -3.65 8.66 -1.43
N TYR A 28 -4.37 7.70 -0.85
CA TYR A 28 -5.78 7.85 -0.57
C TYR A 28 -6.01 8.95 0.45
N ILE A 29 -6.68 10.02 0.03
CA ILE A 29 -7.15 11.09 0.92
C ILE A 29 -8.68 10.97 0.98
N PRO A 30 -9.28 10.79 2.17
CA PRO A 30 -10.72 10.76 2.29
C PRO A 30 -11.36 12.00 1.64
N CYS A 31 -12.46 11.79 0.92
CA CYS A 31 -13.22 12.91 0.39
C CYS A 31 -13.72 13.82 1.51
N PRO A 32 -13.73 15.15 1.32
CA PRO A 32 -14.45 16.05 2.21
C PRO A 32 -15.93 15.67 2.27
N GLU A 33 -16.65 16.12 3.32
CA GLU A 33 -18.08 15.80 3.54
C GLU A 33 -19.00 16.15 2.35
N SER A 34 -18.59 17.10 1.50
CA SER A 34 -19.27 17.45 0.24
C SER A 34 -19.12 16.40 -0.88
N GLY A 35 -18.32 15.35 -0.66
CA GLY A 35 -18.01 14.29 -1.60
C GLY A 35 -16.99 14.67 -2.68
N CYS A 36 -16.41 13.67 -3.33
CA CYS A 36 -15.67 13.82 -4.60
C CYS A 36 -16.55 13.30 -5.75
N THR A 37 -17.61 14.04 -6.07
CA THR A 37 -18.70 13.57 -6.94
C THR A 37 -18.41 13.66 -8.44
N SER A 38 -17.37 14.39 -8.84
CA SER A 38 -16.89 14.47 -10.22
C SER A 38 -15.51 13.83 -10.37
N GLN A 39 -15.18 13.39 -11.58
CA GLN A 39 -13.86 12.84 -11.91
C GLN A 39 -12.72 13.79 -11.55
N GLU A 40 -12.92 15.07 -11.85
CA GLU A 40 -11.93 16.13 -11.64
C GLU A 40 -11.66 16.38 -10.14
N LEU A 41 -12.72 16.33 -9.31
CA LEU A 41 -12.58 16.37 -7.86
C LEU A 41 -11.96 15.08 -7.34
N TYR A 42 -12.36 13.93 -7.87
CA TYR A 42 -11.82 12.64 -7.48
C TYR A 42 -10.30 12.58 -7.70
N ASP A 43 -9.82 13.01 -8.87
CA ASP A 43 -8.39 13.04 -9.22
C ASP A 43 -7.62 14.09 -8.38
N LEU A 44 -8.27 15.19 -8.00
CA LEU A 44 -7.69 16.22 -7.13
C LEU A 44 -7.47 15.72 -5.69
N TYR A 45 -8.40 14.91 -5.17
CA TYR A 45 -8.33 14.37 -3.82
C TYR A 45 -7.62 13.00 -3.76
N HIS A 46 -7.54 12.26 -4.86
CA HIS A 46 -6.88 10.96 -4.92
C HIS A 46 -5.79 10.91 -6.00
N PRO A 47 -4.75 11.76 -5.90
CA PRO A 47 -3.71 11.81 -6.91
C PRO A 47 -2.99 10.45 -7.01
N GLY A 48 -2.95 9.86 -8.20
CA GLY A 48 -2.40 8.53 -8.43
C GLY A 48 -3.38 7.39 -8.15
N CYS A 49 -4.65 7.69 -7.89
CA CYS A 49 -5.73 6.71 -7.94
C CYS A 49 -6.50 6.80 -9.25
N ASN A 50 -7.19 5.72 -9.60
CA ASN A 50 -8.06 5.63 -10.76
C ASN A 50 -9.51 5.37 -10.34
N VAL A 51 -10.41 5.67 -11.26
CA VAL A 51 -11.87 5.51 -11.12
C VAL A 51 -12.32 4.08 -10.85
N SER A 52 -11.47 3.10 -11.20
CA SER A 52 -11.73 1.70 -10.92
C SER A 52 -11.41 1.32 -9.47
N GLY A 53 -11.03 2.28 -8.62
CA GLY A 53 -10.74 2.09 -7.21
C GLY A 53 -9.30 1.66 -6.89
N GLY A 54 -8.40 1.69 -7.88
CA GLY A 54 -6.99 1.37 -7.67
C GLY A 54 -6.18 2.63 -7.34
N CYS A 55 -5.26 2.55 -6.39
CA CYS A 55 -4.38 3.64 -5.96
C CYS A 55 -2.91 3.24 -6.01
N LEU A 56 -2.04 4.13 -6.52
CA LEU A 56 -0.59 3.93 -6.50
C LEU A 56 -0.06 3.95 -5.08
N LYS A 57 0.32 2.80 -4.53
CA LYS A 57 0.98 2.70 -3.23
C LYS A 57 2.48 2.80 -3.42
N PHE A 58 3.16 3.52 -2.52
CA PHE A 58 4.61 3.66 -2.56
C PHE A 58 5.22 3.26 -1.23
N ALA A 59 6.48 2.79 -1.26
CA ALA A 59 7.31 2.74 -0.07
C ALA A 59 8.70 3.30 -0.34
N TYR A 60 9.24 4.02 0.64
CA TYR A 60 10.52 4.69 0.58
C TYR A 60 11.39 4.35 1.79
N VAL A 61 12.70 4.26 1.58
CA VAL A 61 13.69 4.11 2.64
C VAL A 61 14.54 5.37 2.70
N GLN A 62 14.80 5.84 3.92
CA GLN A 62 15.72 6.94 4.14
C GLN A 62 17.17 6.43 4.14
N GLN A 63 17.99 7.00 3.27
CA GLN A 63 19.41 6.72 3.16
C GLN A 63 20.22 7.55 4.18
N GLU A 64 21.44 7.11 4.47
CA GLU A 64 22.33 7.78 5.45
C GLU A 64 22.64 9.24 5.08
N ASN A 65 22.67 9.56 3.78
CA ASN A 65 22.85 10.91 3.27
C ASN A 65 21.58 11.79 3.36
N GLY A 66 20.50 11.30 3.97
CA GLY A 66 19.23 11.99 4.12
C GLY A 66 18.28 11.92 2.92
N THR A 67 18.69 11.30 1.81
CA THR A 67 17.82 11.13 0.63
C THR A 67 16.87 9.94 0.79
N PHE A 68 15.82 9.90 -0.03
CA PHE A 68 14.84 8.82 -0.03
C PHE A 68 14.94 8.00 -1.31
N ARG A 69 15.01 6.67 -1.16
CA ARG A 69 14.95 5.74 -2.29
C ARG A 69 13.62 5.01 -2.27
N ARG A 70 12.92 5.01 -3.40
CA ARG A 70 11.72 4.19 -3.58
C ARG A 70 12.12 2.71 -3.62
N VAL A 71 11.39 1.90 -2.87
CA VAL A 71 11.58 0.44 -2.76
C VAL A 71 10.32 -0.34 -3.08
N PHE A 72 9.23 0.36 -3.36
CA PHE A 72 7.95 -0.21 -3.74
C PHE A 72 7.12 0.84 -4.48
N GLU A 73 6.45 0.41 -5.55
CA GLU A 73 5.49 1.18 -6.33
C GLU A 73 4.54 0.19 -7.00
N GLN A 74 3.26 0.24 -6.64
CA GLN A 74 2.24 -0.60 -7.29
C GLN A 74 0.89 0.09 -7.36
N LEU A 75 0.21 -0.03 -8.50
CA LEU A 75 -1.20 0.30 -8.61
C LEU A 75 -2.01 -0.79 -7.90
N PHE A 76 -2.61 -0.45 -6.77
CA PHE A 76 -3.15 -1.41 -5.83
C PHE A 76 -4.64 -1.15 -5.56
N TYR A 77 -5.45 -2.20 -5.64
CA TYR A 77 -6.89 -2.19 -5.43
C TYR A 77 -7.19 -2.66 -4.02
N GLN A 78 -7.45 -1.71 -3.12
CA GLN A 78 -7.71 -2.01 -1.72
C GLN A 78 -9.17 -2.45 -1.53
N GLN A 79 -9.38 -3.52 -0.75
CA GLN A 79 -10.73 -3.99 -0.45
C GLN A 79 -11.30 -3.27 0.79
N PRO A 80 -12.47 -2.62 0.69
CA PRO A 80 -13.00 -1.71 1.71
C PRO A 80 -13.52 -2.41 2.98
N THR A 81 -13.65 -3.74 2.99
CA THR A 81 -14.14 -4.51 4.15
C THR A 81 -13.04 -4.91 5.14
N ALA A 82 -11.81 -4.49 4.90
CA ALA A 82 -10.74 -4.55 5.88
C ALA A 82 -10.69 -3.17 6.54
N ASP A 83 -11.34 -3.04 7.70
CA ASP A 83 -11.41 -1.81 8.49
C ASP A 83 -10.01 -1.16 8.53
N ASP A 84 -9.87 -0.02 7.86
CA ASP A 84 -8.69 0.85 7.77
C ASP A 84 -7.32 0.19 7.50
N VAL A 85 -6.89 0.23 6.22
CA VAL A 85 -5.50 -0.02 5.75
C VAL A 85 -4.79 -1.13 6.54
N PHE A 86 -5.24 -2.36 6.34
CA PHE A 86 -4.54 -3.53 6.86
C PHE A 86 -3.15 -3.64 6.22
N LEU A 87 -2.15 -3.03 6.84
CA LEU A 87 -0.73 -3.14 6.51
C LEU A 87 -0.02 -3.89 7.64
N LYS A 88 0.48 -5.09 7.33
CA LYS A 88 1.32 -5.86 8.25
C LYS A 88 2.74 -5.95 7.72
N VAL A 89 3.71 -5.94 8.63
CA VAL A 89 5.11 -6.15 8.29
C VAL A 89 5.68 -7.31 9.11
N SER A 90 6.65 -8.04 8.54
CA SER A 90 7.32 -9.12 9.23
C SER A 90 8.20 -8.60 10.38
N SER A 91 8.33 -9.40 11.44
CA SER A 91 9.29 -9.15 12.52
C SER A 91 10.73 -9.45 12.11
N GLN A 92 10.94 -10.33 11.14
CA GLN A 92 12.25 -10.63 10.56
C GLN A 92 12.72 -9.47 9.67
N LEU A 93 14.02 -9.16 9.74
CA LEU A 93 14.65 -8.13 8.93
C LEU A 93 15.62 -8.77 7.91
N ASP A 94 15.62 -8.27 6.67
CA ASP A 94 16.63 -8.54 5.65
C ASP A 94 17.30 -7.22 5.25
N ARG A 95 18.63 -7.16 5.35
CA ARG A 95 19.45 -5.93 5.16
C ARG A 95 18.93 -4.70 5.93
N GLY A 96 18.27 -4.92 7.06
CA GLY A 96 17.70 -3.86 7.89
C GLY A 96 16.31 -3.40 7.47
N TYR A 97 15.66 -4.07 6.51
CA TYR A 97 14.28 -3.83 6.12
C TYR A 97 13.38 -4.97 6.58
N PRO A 98 12.08 -4.75 6.89
CA PRO A 98 11.16 -5.86 7.08
C PRO A 98 11.25 -6.84 5.92
N ALA A 99 11.50 -8.12 6.20
CA ALA A 99 11.65 -9.14 5.16
C ALA A 99 10.43 -9.18 4.23
N CYS A 100 9.22 -9.01 4.78
CA CYS A 100 7.99 -8.94 4.00
C CYS A 100 6.98 -7.96 4.60
N PHE A 101 6.03 -7.53 3.77
CA PHE A 101 4.80 -6.89 4.20
C PHE A 101 3.58 -7.47 3.49
N GLU A 102 2.41 -7.25 4.07
CA GLU A 102 1.12 -7.75 3.60
C GLU A 102 0.10 -6.62 3.59
N MET A 103 -0.69 -6.54 2.52
CA MET A 103 -1.77 -5.55 2.37
C MET A 103 -3.05 -6.23 1.89
N ALA A 104 -4.19 -5.81 2.45
CA ALA A 104 -5.50 -6.27 1.99
C ALA A 104 -5.85 -5.69 0.62
N GLY A 105 -6.03 -6.55 -0.37
CA GLY A 105 -6.23 -6.20 -1.77
C GLY A 105 -5.23 -6.90 -2.70
N PHE A 106 -5.16 -6.38 -3.93
CA PHE A 106 -4.36 -6.95 -5.02
C PHE A 106 -3.84 -5.87 -5.97
N ASP A 107 -2.73 -6.16 -6.64
CA ASP A 107 -2.18 -5.28 -7.69
C ASP A 107 -2.90 -5.44 -9.04
N ASP A 108 -2.66 -4.49 -9.94
CA ASP A 108 -3.25 -4.50 -11.28
C ASP A 108 -2.81 -5.70 -12.13
N GLU A 109 -1.62 -6.25 -11.91
CA GLU A 109 -1.16 -7.44 -12.62
C GLU A 109 -2.00 -8.66 -12.26
N ARG A 110 -2.26 -8.89 -10.96
CA ARG A 110 -3.13 -9.98 -10.49
C ARG A 110 -4.57 -9.77 -10.96
N ARG A 111 -5.06 -8.53 -10.95
CA ARG A 111 -6.39 -8.21 -11.51
C ARG A 111 -6.50 -8.66 -12.97
N ARG A 112 -5.48 -8.39 -13.80
CA ARG A 112 -5.46 -8.76 -15.22
C ARG A 112 -5.34 -10.27 -15.46
N GLN A 113 -4.68 -11.00 -14.56
CA GLN A 113 -4.55 -12.46 -14.63
C GLN A 113 -5.82 -13.21 -14.23
N GLY A 114 -6.80 -12.50 -13.65
CA GLY A 114 -8.01 -13.10 -13.09
C GLY A 114 -7.82 -13.41 -11.61
N LEU A 115 -8.79 -12.99 -10.82
CA LEU A 115 -8.83 -13.25 -9.38
C LEU A 115 -9.73 -14.46 -9.12
N PRO A 116 -9.38 -15.33 -8.15
CA PRO A 116 -10.25 -16.44 -7.79
C PRO A 116 -11.52 -15.92 -7.10
N GLU A 117 -12.57 -16.73 -7.05
CA GLU A 117 -13.79 -16.34 -6.35
C GLU A 117 -13.55 -16.24 -4.83
N THR A 118 -14.08 -15.18 -4.22
CA THR A 118 -14.05 -14.96 -2.77
C THR A 118 -15.46 -15.01 -2.21
N GLY A 119 -15.63 -15.63 -1.04
CA GLY A 119 -16.89 -15.57 -0.30
C GLY A 119 -17.18 -14.18 0.28
N GLN A 120 -18.42 -13.96 0.74
CA GLN A 120 -18.89 -12.66 1.30
C GLN A 120 -18.10 -12.15 2.52
N HIS A 121 -17.32 -13.00 3.18
CA HIS A 121 -16.53 -12.66 4.37
C HIS A 121 -15.06 -12.97 4.18
N GLN A 122 -14.56 -12.77 2.97
CA GLN A 122 -13.19 -13.06 2.60
C GLN A 122 -12.58 -11.88 1.87
N VAL A 123 -11.31 -11.63 2.15
CA VAL A 123 -10.51 -10.59 1.49
C VAL A 123 -9.22 -11.20 0.95
N PHE A 124 -8.75 -10.69 -0.17
CA PHE A 124 -7.43 -10.94 -0.68
C PHE A 124 -6.40 -10.24 0.19
N VAL A 125 -5.27 -10.90 0.41
CA VAL A 125 -4.08 -10.32 1.01
C VAL A 125 -2.92 -10.60 0.07
N SER A 126 -2.27 -9.53 -0.37
CA SER A 126 -1.07 -9.59 -1.19
C SER A 126 0.17 -9.44 -0.31
N ARG A 127 1.10 -10.37 -0.45
CA ARG A 127 2.38 -10.38 0.26
C ARG A 127 3.51 -9.99 -0.68
N TYR A 128 4.32 -9.04 -0.22
CA TYR A 128 5.51 -8.57 -0.91
C TYR A 128 6.72 -8.79 -0.01
N CYS A 129 7.82 -9.28 -0.56
CA CYS A 129 9.05 -9.50 0.20
C CYS A 129 10.23 -8.79 -0.45
N TYR A 130 11.15 -8.35 0.39
CA TYR A 130 12.35 -7.64 -0.03
C TYR A 130 13.32 -8.61 -0.70
N ASN A 131 13.78 -8.28 -1.90
CA ASN A 131 14.72 -9.12 -2.66
C ASN A 131 16.17 -8.62 -2.61
N GLY A 132 16.49 -7.70 -1.71
CA GLY A 132 17.78 -7.02 -1.65
C GLY A 132 17.83 -5.68 -2.39
N GLN A 133 16.79 -5.35 -3.16
CA GLN A 133 16.65 -4.06 -3.84
C GLN A 133 15.25 -3.47 -3.62
N ASP A 134 14.20 -4.20 -3.94
CA ASP A 134 12.81 -3.74 -3.92
C ASP A 134 11.90 -4.80 -3.26
N TYR A 135 10.71 -4.37 -2.85
CA TYR A 135 9.65 -5.28 -2.44
C TYR A 135 8.92 -5.81 -3.66
N VAL A 136 9.02 -7.11 -3.87
CA VAL A 136 8.43 -7.79 -5.01
C VAL A 136 7.32 -8.72 -4.56
N PHE A 137 6.29 -8.86 -5.39
CA PHE A 137 5.18 -9.76 -5.12
C PHE A 137 5.71 -11.18 -4.90
N GLN A 138 5.18 -11.85 -3.88
CA GLN A 138 5.49 -13.25 -3.58
C GLN A 138 4.27 -14.14 -3.74
N GLN A 139 3.17 -13.74 -3.10
CA GLN A 139 1.95 -14.54 -3.10
C GLN A 139 0.74 -13.68 -2.79
N MET A 140 -0.42 -14.16 -3.25
CA MET A 140 -1.73 -13.66 -2.87
C MET A 140 -2.51 -14.81 -2.26
N PHE A 141 -3.22 -14.55 -1.17
CA PHE A 141 -4.06 -15.55 -0.51
C PHE A 141 -5.33 -14.90 0.02
N VAL A 142 -6.32 -15.73 0.35
CA VAL A 142 -7.62 -15.29 0.82
C VAL A 142 -7.72 -15.56 2.33
N VAL A 143 -8.16 -14.55 3.08
CA VAL A 143 -8.37 -14.66 4.54
C VAL A 143 -9.77 -14.24 4.94
N PRO A 144 -10.31 -14.73 6.07
CA PRO A 144 -11.59 -14.24 6.60
C PRO A 144 -11.53 -12.75 6.96
N SER A 145 -12.56 -11.98 6.63
CA SER A 145 -12.65 -10.55 6.93
C SER A 145 -12.84 -10.26 8.43
N LYS A 146 -13.48 -11.17 9.17
CA LYS A 146 -13.84 -11.00 10.60
C LYS A 146 -12.69 -11.22 11.61
N ARG A 147 -11.44 -10.89 11.29
CA ARG A 147 -10.30 -11.20 12.16
C ARG A 147 -9.30 -10.07 12.42
N TYR A 148 -9.64 -8.81 12.13
CA TYR A 148 -8.81 -7.66 12.47
C TYR A 148 -9.65 -6.54 13.03
#